data_AF-A0A7V1RIC2-F1
#
_entry.id   AF-A0A7V1RIC2-F1
#
_cell.length_a   1.000
_cell.length_b   1.000
_cell.length_c   1.000
_cell.angle_alpha   90.00
_cell.angle_beta   90.00
_cell.angle_gamma   90.00
#
_symmetry.space_group_name_H-M   'P 1'
#
loop_
_entity.id
_entity.type
_entity.pdbx_description
1 polymer ?
#
loop_
_entity_poly.entity_id
_entity_poly.type
_entity_poly.pdbx_seq_one_letter_code
_entity_poly.pdbx_strand_id
1 'polypeptide(L)'
;TEEEKDRYEEMKKRLLDELRRTFRPEFLNRIDEIIVFHPLTKEHLRQIIDIMLKRVAQELSERGVSVEFTDAARVDGAGELQIMLRVIVPLAKPAIAAVALFQFLYSWNDLFAPLLFLGGDPNLWTLSIGLAQFRTMTQVDWNLMMAASVLFMLPVIVLFFLAQRVFVEGVTLTGVKG
;
A
#
# COMPACT_ATOMS: atom_id res chain seq x y z
N THR A 1 -24.00 -1.86 -4.04
CA THR A 1 -25.20 -1.77 -4.93
C THR A 1 -24.90 -0.85 -6.11
N GLU A 2 -25.69 -0.88 -7.21
CA GLU A 2 -25.51 0.03 -8.37
C GLU A 2 -25.41 1.50 -7.95
N GLU A 3 -26.25 1.91 -6.98
CA GLU A 3 -26.23 3.26 -6.40
C GLU A 3 -24.92 3.65 -5.68
N GLU A 4 -24.13 2.70 -5.19
CA GLU A 4 -22.83 2.99 -4.57
C GLU A 4 -21.75 3.25 -5.61
N LYS A 5 -21.78 2.53 -6.75
CA LYS A 5 -20.89 2.77 -7.87
C LYS A 5 -21.14 4.15 -8.50
N ASP A 6 -22.40 4.50 -8.69
CA ASP A 6 -22.76 5.81 -9.24
C ASP A 6 -22.33 6.96 -8.32
N ARG A 7 -22.55 6.82 -7.00
CA ARG A 7 -22.05 7.79 -6.00
C ARG A 7 -20.53 7.92 -6.00
N TYR A 8 -19.80 6.82 -6.19
CA TYR A 8 -18.35 6.83 -6.24
C TYR A 8 -17.81 7.58 -7.48
N GLU A 9 -18.37 7.31 -8.66
CA GLU A 9 -17.96 8.00 -9.90
C GLU A 9 -18.30 9.48 -9.85
N GLU A 10 -19.46 9.87 -9.30
CA GLU A 10 -19.82 11.27 -9.13
C GLU A 10 -18.87 11.99 -8.15
N MET A 11 -18.51 11.34 -7.03
CA MET A 11 -17.59 11.88 -6.05
C MET A 11 -16.17 12.03 -6.61
N LYS A 12 -15.67 11.02 -7.33
CA LYS A 12 -14.36 11.05 -8.01
C LYS A 12 -14.28 12.22 -8.99
N LYS A 13 -15.34 12.45 -9.78
CA LYS A 13 -15.40 13.55 -10.73
C LYS A 13 -15.32 14.91 -10.04
N ARG A 14 -16.08 15.11 -8.96
CA ARG A 14 -16.03 16.36 -8.15
C ARG A 14 -14.66 16.61 -7.54
N LEU A 15 -14.01 15.57 -7.01
CA LEU A 15 -12.66 15.69 -6.44
C LEU A 15 -11.62 16.05 -7.50
N LEU A 16 -11.70 15.44 -8.69
CA LEU A 16 -10.79 15.74 -9.80
C LEU A 16 -10.95 17.18 -10.30
N ASP A 17 -12.19 17.65 -10.42
CA ASP A 17 -12.46 19.04 -10.82
C ASP A 17 -11.94 20.03 -9.76
N GLU A 18 -12.08 19.72 -8.47
CA GLU A 18 -11.56 20.58 -7.40
C GLU A 18 -10.02 20.57 -7.35
N LEU A 19 -9.37 19.41 -7.49
CA LEU A 19 -7.91 19.31 -7.55
C LEU A 19 -7.33 20.11 -8.72
N ARG A 20 -7.99 20.08 -9.89
CA ARG A 20 -7.62 20.89 -11.06
C ARG A 20 -7.78 22.38 -10.83
N ARG A 21 -8.68 22.78 -9.94
CA ARG A 21 -8.93 24.18 -9.57
C ARG A 21 -7.92 24.70 -8.56
N THR A 22 -7.51 23.87 -7.60
CA THR A 22 -6.58 24.25 -6.52
C THR A 22 -5.11 24.13 -6.93
N PHE A 23 -4.75 23.09 -7.70
CA PHE A 23 -3.36 22.78 -8.01
C PHE A 23 -2.99 23.10 -9.46
N ARG A 24 -1.71 23.43 -9.67
CA ARG A 24 -1.16 23.71 -11.01
C ARG A 24 -1.10 22.44 -11.86
N PRO A 25 -1.27 22.55 -13.20
CA PRO A 25 -1.24 21.40 -14.09
C PRO A 25 0.09 20.64 -14.07
N GLU A 26 1.23 21.30 -13.80
CA GLU A 26 2.53 20.61 -13.73
C GLU A 26 2.64 19.64 -12.54
N PHE A 27 1.99 19.97 -11.42
CA PHE A 27 1.96 19.11 -10.24
C PHE A 27 1.04 17.91 -10.46
N LEU A 28 -0.15 18.14 -11.03
CA LEU A 28 -1.12 17.09 -11.32
C LEU A 28 -0.59 16.06 -12.32
N ASN A 29 0.20 16.51 -13.30
CA ASN A 29 0.84 15.62 -14.28
C ASN A 29 1.98 14.75 -13.70
N ARG A 30 2.43 15.03 -12.47
CA ARG A 30 3.43 14.21 -11.74
C ARG A 30 2.79 13.21 -10.78
N ILE A 31 1.47 13.24 -10.61
CA ILE A 31 0.75 12.27 -9.78
C ILE A 31 0.24 11.19 -10.73
N ASP A 32 0.95 10.07 -10.79
CA ASP A 32 0.68 8.98 -11.73
C ASP A 32 -0.72 8.37 -11.56
N GLU A 33 -1.21 8.25 -10.33
CA GLU A 33 -2.55 7.72 -10.04
C GLU A 33 -3.18 8.43 -8.83
N ILE A 34 -4.45 8.84 -8.98
CA ILE A 34 -5.28 9.35 -7.88
C ILE A 34 -6.13 8.19 -7.36
N ILE A 35 -5.76 7.67 -6.19
CA ILE A 35 -6.52 6.63 -5.48
C ILE A 35 -7.66 7.31 -4.72
N VAL A 36 -8.91 7.06 -5.14
CA VAL A 36 -10.09 7.55 -4.43
C VAL A 36 -10.56 6.47 -3.46
N PHE A 37 -10.55 6.81 -2.17
CA PHE A 37 -10.98 5.89 -1.13
C PHE A 37 -12.50 5.86 -1.01
N HIS A 38 -13.04 4.68 -0.67
CA HIS A 38 -14.45 4.54 -0.35
C HIS A 38 -14.71 5.19 1.02
N PRO A 39 -15.76 6.03 1.14
CA PRO A 39 -16.08 6.67 2.41
C PRO A 39 -16.46 5.61 3.44
N LEU A 40 -16.11 5.84 4.71
CA LEU A 40 -16.54 4.97 5.79
C LEU A 40 -18.06 5.00 5.92
N THR A 41 -18.71 3.87 5.62
CA THR A 41 -20.13 3.67 5.85
C THR A 41 -20.41 3.52 7.36
N LYS A 42 -21.67 3.71 7.76
CA LYS A 42 -22.11 3.53 9.15
C LYS A 42 -21.76 2.15 9.70
N GLU A 43 -21.73 1.13 8.83
CA GLU A 43 -21.34 -0.24 9.14
C GLU A 43 -19.85 -0.36 9.50
N HIS A 44 -18.97 0.33 8.77
CA HIS A 44 -17.55 0.41 9.15
C HIS A 44 -17.41 1.10 10.50
N LEU A 45 -18.11 2.22 10.72
CA LEU A 45 -18.11 2.92 12.00
C LEU A 45 -18.51 1.97 13.15
N ARG A 46 -19.61 1.24 13.01
CA ARG A 46 -20.05 0.25 14.03
C ARG A 46 -18.96 -0.77 14.38
N GLN A 47 -18.25 -1.32 13.39
CA GLN A 47 -17.20 -2.32 13.64
C GLN A 47 -16.03 -1.74 14.46
N ILE A 48 -15.58 -0.54 14.11
CA ILE A 48 -14.47 0.16 14.80
C ILE A 48 -14.84 0.35 16.26
N ILE A 49 -16.04 0.85 16.45
CA ILE A 49 -16.59 1.19 17.74
C ILE A 49 -16.74 -0.06 18.61
N ASP A 50 -17.24 -1.17 18.06
CA ASP A 50 -17.34 -2.45 18.78
C ASP A 50 -15.97 -2.90 19.31
N ILE A 51 -14.92 -2.74 18.49
CA ILE A 51 -13.56 -3.07 18.88
C ILE A 51 -13.06 -2.14 20.01
N MET A 52 -13.43 -0.85 19.97
CA MET A 52 -13.05 0.12 21.01
C MET A 52 -13.76 -0.15 22.33
N LEU A 53 -15.08 -0.37 22.28
CA LEU A 53 -15.88 -0.67 23.45
C LEU A 53 -15.45 -1.97 24.12
N LYS A 54 -15.11 -3.01 23.35
CA LYS A 54 -14.55 -4.25 23.91
C LYS A 54 -13.27 -3.99 24.71
N ARG A 55 -12.39 -3.11 24.24
CA ARG A 55 -11.13 -2.80 24.93
C ARG A 55 -11.37 -2.06 26.25
N VAL A 56 -12.27 -1.08 26.25
CA VAL A 56 -12.65 -0.31 27.45
C VAL A 56 -13.41 -1.19 28.44
N ALA A 57 -14.34 -2.01 27.97
CA ALA A 57 -15.07 -2.98 28.79
C ALA A 57 -14.11 -3.96 29.48
N GLN A 58 -13.09 -4.43 28.76
CA GLN A 58 -12.09 -5.36 29.28
C GLN A 58 -11.23 -4.70 30.37
N GLU A 59 -10.78 -3.47 30.16
CA GLU A 59 -9.99 -2.71 31.14
C GLU A 59 -10.80 -2.35 32.41
N LEU A 60 -12.10 -2.08 32.28
CA LEU A 60 -12.99 -1.80 33.42
C LEU A 60 -13.39 -3.07 34.18
N SER A 61 -13.57 -4.19 33.47
CA SER A 61 -13.84 -5.51 34.06
C SER A 61 -12.68 -5.97 34.95
N GLU A 62 -11.43 -5.75 34.52
CA GLU A 62 -10.23 -6.01 35.33
C GLU A 62 -10.21 -5.21 36.64
N ARG A 63 -10.97 -4.10 36.71
CA ARG A 63 -11.14 -3.26 37.92
C ARG A 63 -12.44 -3.55 38.68
N GLY A 64 -13.17 -4.61 38.31
CA GLY A 64 -14.41 -5.02 38.98
C GLY A 64 -15.64 -4.19 38.62
N VAL A 65 -15.59 -3.42 37.54
CA VAL A 65 -16.70 -2.55 37.09
C VAL A 65 -17.30 -3.11 35.80
N SER A 66 -18.58 -3.50 35.84
CA SER A 66 -19.34 -3.90 34.66
C SER A 66 -20.03 -2.68 34.03
N VAL A 67 -19.79 -2.42 32.74
CA VAL A 67 -20.41 -1.31 32.01
C VAL A 67 -21.15 -1.84 30.80
N GLU A 68 -22.40 -1.39 30.63
CA GLU A 68 -23.19 -1.59 29.42
C GLU A 68 -23.18 -0.31 28.57
N PHE A 69 -22.89 -0.46 27.28
CA PHE A 69 -22.78 0.68 26.36
C PHE A 69 -23.98 0.76 25.43
N THR A 70 -24.62 1.94 25.38
CA THR A 70 -25.68 2.28 24.42
C THR A 70 -25.10 2.68 23.05
N ASP A 71 -25.91 2.55 21.99
CA ASP A 71 -25.53 2.81 20.59
C ASP A 71 -25.07 4.25 20.27
N ALA A 72 -25.25 5.20 21.18
CA ALA A 72 -24.79 6.59 21.02
C ALA A 72 -23.33 6.80 21.50
N ALA A 73 -22.95 6.22 22.64
CA ALA A 73 -21.58 6.30 23.20
C ALA A 73 -20.54 5.60 22.29
N ARG A 74 -21.06 4.71 21.46
CA ARG A 74 -20.38 4.05 20.36
C ARG A 74 -19.67 5.06 19.44
N VAL A 75 -20.31 6.14 19.03
CA VAL A 75 -19.87 6.96 17.88
C VAL A 75 -18.82 8.04 18.23
N ASP A 76 -18.75 8.50 19.48
CA ASP A 76 -18.03 9.75 19.83
C ASP A 76 -16.59 9.57 20.37
N GLY A 77 -16.09 8.35 20.58
CA GLY A 77 -14.89 8.12 21.42
C GLY A 77 -13.56 7.82 20.73
N ALA A 78 -13.48 7.80 19.40
CA ALA A 78 -12.33 7.25 18.70
C ALA A 78 -11.24 8.32 18.42
N GLY A 79 -10.09 8.23 19.10
CA GLY A 79 -8.94 9.09 18.81
C GLY A 79 -8.46 8.92 17.35
N GLU A 80 -8.14 10.01 16.67
CA GLU A 80 -7.81 10.04 15.23
C GLU A 80 -6.72 9.02 14.84
N LEU A 81 -5.68 8.89 15.67
CA LEU A 81 -4.58 7.93 15.44
C LEU A 81 -5.03 6.47 15.54
N GLN A 82 -6.02 6.19 16.40
CA GLN A 82 -6.59 4.86 16.57
C GLN A 82 -7.50 4.49 15.39
N ILE A 83 -8.29 5.44 14.88
CA ILE A 83 -9.06 5.25 13.64
C ILE A 83 -8.09 4.98 12.48
N MET A 84 -7.03 5.78 12.37
CA MET A 84 -6.04 5.61 11.31
C MET A 84 -5.41 4.21 11.32
N LEU A 85 -4.84 3.77 12.44
CA LEU A 85 -4.14 2.48 12.50
C LEU A 85 -5.06 1.26 12.49
N ARG A 86 -6.24 1.35 13.09
CA ARG A 86 -7.10 0.17 13.30
C ARG A 86 -8.14 -0.03 12.19
N VAL A 87 -8.29 0.96 11.32
CA VAL A 87 -9.38 1.02 10.35
C VAL A 87 -8.84 1.38 8.97
N ILE A 88 -8.21 2.55 8.86
CA ILE A 88 -7.71 3.04 7.57
C ILE A 88 -6.57 2.14 7.07
N VAL A 89 -5.57 1.83 7.91
CA VAL A 89 -4.44 0.96 7.55
C VAL A 89 -4.88 -0.45 7.09
N PRO A 90 -5.75 -1.19 7.80
CA PRO A 90 -6.20 -2.50 7.35
C PRO A 90 -7.03 -2.44 6.06
N LEU A 91 -7.85 -1.41 5.85
CA LEU A 91 -8.55 -1.18 4.58
C LEU A 91 -7.59 -0.82 3.44
N ALA A 92 -6.52 -0.09 3.74
CA ALA A 92 -5.50 0.32 2.78
C ALA A 92 -4.44 -0.75 2.51
N LYS A 93 -4.45 -1.90 3.21
CA LYS A 93 -3.50 -3.01 3.01
C LYS A 93 -3.24 -3.36 1.53
N PRO A 94 -4.24 -3.56 0.66
CA PRO A 94 -3.98 -3.87 -0.75
C PRO A 94 -3.30 -2.70 -1.49
N ALA A 95 -3.68 -1.46 -1.20
CA ALA A 95 -3.04 -0.27 -1.79
C ALA A 95 -1.59 -0.11 -1.31
N ILE A 96 -1.34 -0.29 -0.01
CA ILE A 96 0.00 -0.25 0.58
C ILE A 96 0.87 -1.35 -0.02
N ALA A 97 0.32 -2.56 -0.20
CA ALA A 97 1.05 -3.66 -0.82
C ALA A 97 1.39 -3.38 -2.29
N ALA A 98 0.48 -2.79 -3.06
CA ALA A 98 0.72 -2.37 -4.43
C ALA A 98 1.84 -1.32 -4.50
N VAL A 99 1.75 -0.25 -3.70
CA VAL A 99 2.76 0.80 -3.63
C VAL A 99 4.11 0.24 -3.19
N ALA A 100 4.15 -0.62 -2.16
CA ALA A 100 5.37 -1.25 -1.69
C ALA A 100 6.02 -2.14 -2.76
N LEU A 101 5.20 -2.88 -3.53
CA LEU A 101 5.69 -3.70 -4.63
C LEU A 101 6.29 -2.84 -5.75
N PHE A 102 5.58 -1.80 -6.20
CA PHE A 102 6.11 -0.90 -7.23
C PHE A 102 7.36 -0.18 -6.76
N GLN A 103 7.40 0.29 -5.51
CA GLN A 103 8.57 0.91 -4.92
C GLN A 103 9.76 -0.06 -4.84
N PHE A 104 9.52 -1.31 -4.47
CA PHE A 104 10.55 -2.34 -4.49
C PHE A 104 11.07 -2.56 -5.90
N LEU A 105 10.19 -2.77 -6.89
CA LEU A 105 10.60 -3.00 -8.27
C LEU A 105 11.39 -1.81 -8.83
N TYR A 106 10.95 -0.59 -8.53
CA TYR A 106 11.65 0.62 -8.90
C TYR A 106 13.06 0.65 -8.32
N SER A 107 13.18 0.46 -7.00
CA SER A 107 14.47 0.53 -6.30
C SER A 107 15.39 -0.65 -6.66
N TRP A 108 14.84 -1.82 -6.92
CA TRP A 108 15.59 -3.03 -7.30
C TRP A 108 16.18 -2.93 -8.70
N ASN A 109 15.44 -2.33 -9.64
CA ASN A 109 15.90 -2.10 -11.02
C ASN A 109 16.75 -0.83 -11.16
N ASP A 110 16.90 -0.02 -10.11
CA ASP A 110 17.72 1.19 -10.18
C ASP A 110 19.21 0.85 -10.19
N LEU A 111 19.82 0.96 -11.37
CA LEU A 111 21.25 0.81 -11.58
C LEU A 111 22.00 2.14 -11.37
N PHE A 112 21.39 3.26 -11.71
CA PHE A 112 22.11 4.52 -11.91
C PHE A 112 22.42 5.22 -10.58
N ALA A 113 21.47 5.31 -9.65
CA ALA A 113 21.76 5.96 -8.37
C ALA A 113 22.85 5.19 -7.59
N PRO A 114 22.77 3.85 -7.42
CA PRO A 114 23.84 3.09 -6.77
C PRO A 114 25.18 3.23 -7.50
N LEU A 115 25.21 3.22 -8.83
CA LEU A 115 26.44 3.36 -9.60
C LEU A 115 27.13 4.72 -9.34
N LEU A 116 26.35 5.80 -9.24
CA LEU A 116 26.85 7.14 -8.96
C LEU A 116 27.40 7.29 -7.53
N PHE A 117 26.71 6.71 -6.53
CA PHE A 117 27.09 6.88 -5.12
C PHE A 117 28.09 5.82 -4.61
N LEU A 118 28.00 4.60 -5.13
CA LEU A 118 28.72 3.42 -4.63
C LEU A 118 29.74 2.87 -5.62
N GLY A 119 29.83 3.43 -6.85
CA GLY A 119 30.75 2.97 -7.87
C GLY A 119 32.22 2.98 -7.45
N GLY A 120 32.59 3.79 -6.45
CA GLY A 120 33.95 3.88 -5.91
C GLY A 120 34.35 2.79 -4.91
N ASP A 121 33.40 2.08 -4.27
CA ASP A 121 33.70 1.05 -3.26
C ASP A 121 33.07 -0.30 -3.64
N PRO A 122 33.88 -1.29 -4.07
CA PRO A 122 33.41 -2.62 -4.45
C PRO A 122 32.65 -3.38 -3.35
N ASN A 123 32.86 -3.07 -2.08
CA ASN A 123 32.19 -3.76 -0.96
C ASN A 123 30.73 -3.33 -0.78
N LEU A 124 30.35 -2.19 -1.36
CA LEU A 124 29.01 -1.62 -1.27
C LEU A 124 28.19 -1.83 -2.55
N TRP A 125 28.72 -2.59 -3.51
CA TRP A 125 28.05 -2.77 -4.79
C TRP A 125 26.74 -3.55 -4.65
N THR A 126 25.70 -2.99 -5.25
CA THR A 126 24.42 -3.68 -5.41
C THR A 126 24.54 -4.75 -6.49
N LEU A 127 23.63 -5.73 -6.46
CA LEU A 127 23.59 -6.80 -7.46
C LEU A 127 23.53 -6.25 -8.90
N SER A 128 22.84 -5.13 -9.09
CA SER A 128 22.72 -4.41 -10.36
C SER A 128 24.08 -3.88 -10.86
N ILE A 129 24.91 -3.30 -9.99
CA ILE A 129 26.26 -2.86 -10.35
C ILE A 129 27.15 -4.06 -10.67
N GLY A 130 27.07 -5.13 -9.87
CA GLY A 130 27.82 -6.36 -10.10
C GLY A 130 27.50 -7.01 -11.45
N LEU A 131 26.24 -7.01 -11.87
CA LEU A 131 25.82 -7.47 -13.19
C LEU A 131 26.45 -6.66 -14.34
N ALA A 132 26.57 -5.35 -14.16
CA ALA A 132 27.17 -4.48 -15.16
C ALA A 132 28.67 -4.76 -15.38
N GLN A 133 29.38 -5.30 -14.38
CA GLN A 133 30.80 -5.64 -14.48
C GLN A 133 31.08 -6.85 -15.38
N PHE A 134 30.11 -7.76 -15.57
CA PHE A 134 30.27 -8.90 -16.50
C PHE A 134 30.28 -8.48 -17.98
N ARG A 135 29.96 -7.22 -18.27
CA ARG A 135 30.19 -6.58 -19.58
C ARG A 135 31.45 -5.73 -19.49
N THR A 136 32.61 -6.34 -19.67
CA THR A 136 33.85 -5.58 -19.83
C THR A 136 33.93 -4.97 -21.23
N MET A 137 34.81 -3.98 -21.43
CA MET A 137 34.97 -3.30 -22.73
C MET A 137 35.42 -4.23 -23.87
N THR A 138 35.94 -5.43 -23.58
CA THR A 138 36.59 -6.32 -24.57
C THR A 138 36.06 -7.75 -24.60
N GLN A 139 35.39 -8.22 -23.53
CA GLN A 139 34.82 -9.57 -23.44
C GLN A 139 33.51 -9.54 -22.63
N VAL A 140 32.51 -10.31 -23.08
CA VAL A 140 31.26 -10.52 -22.34
C VAL A 140 31.20 -11.98 -21.93
N ASP A 141 31.23 -12.24 -20.63
CA ASP A 141 31.07 -13.59 -20.09
C ASP A 141 29.59 -13.98 -20.08
N TRP A 142 29.09 -14.41 -21.25
CA TRP A 142 27.68 -14.75 -21.46
C TRP A 142 27.15 -15.77 -20.44
N ASN A 143 27.96 -16.76 -20.07
CA ASN A 143 27.58 -17.79 -19.11
C ASN A 143 27.32 -17.20 -17.71
N LEU A 144 28.21 -16.32 -17.24
CA LEU A 144 28.09 -15.66 -15.94
C LEU A 144 26.95 -14.62 -15.95
N MET A 145 26.83 -13.85 -17.03
CA MET A 145 25.78 -12.83 -17.17
C MET A 145 24.37 -13.45 -17.19
N MET A 146 24.18 -14.58 -17.88
CA MET A 146 22.90 -15.29 -17.89
C MET A 146 22.58 -15.90 -16.52
N ALA A 147 23.55 -16.54 -15.87
CA ALA A 147 23.36 -17.09 -14.52
C ALA A 147 23.00 -16.01 -13.49
N ALA A 148 23.69 -14.88 -13.53
CA ALA A 148 23.44 -13.76 -12.64
C ALA A 148 22.10 -13.06 -12.93
N SER A 149 21.67 -12.98 -14.19
CA SER A 149 20.34 -12.48 -14.58
C SER A 149 19.20 -13.34 -14.01
N VAL A 150 19.37 -14.67 -14.00
CA VAL A 150 18.39 -15.59 -13.40
C VAL A 150 18.31 -15.37 -11.89
N LEU A 151 19.46 -15.23 -11.21
CA LEU A 151 19.50 -14.93 -9.77
C LEU A 151 18.86 -13.57 -9.45
N PHE A 152 19.08 -12.56 -10.30
CA PHE A 152 18.49 -11.23 -10.16
C PHE A 152 16.96 -11.23 -10.29
N MET A 153 16.40 -12.16 -11.07
CA MET A 153 14.95 -12.33 -11.22
C MET A 153 14.29 -13.07 -10.04
N LEU A 154 15.02 -13.90 -9.29
CA LEU A 154 14.45 -14.70 -8.20
C LEU A 154 13.65 -13.89 -7.17
N PRO A 155 14.14 -12.75 -6.63
CA PRO A 155 13.40 -11.96 -5.66
C PRO A 155 12.09 -11.41 -6.21
N VAL A 156 12.08 -11.01 -7.49
CA VAL A 156 10.89 -10.51 -8.18
C VAL A 156 9.84 -11.61 -8.31
N ILE A 157 10.26 -12.82 -8.65
CA ILE A 157 9.37 -13.99 -8.74
C ILE A 157 8.77 -14.31 -7.36
N VAL A 158 9.58 -14.32 -6.30
CA VAL A 158 9.10 -14.55 -4.93
C VAL A 158 8.08 -13.49 -4.52
N LEU A 159 8.36 -12.22 -4.79
CA LEU A 159 7.43 -11.13 -4.50
C LEU A 159 6.13 -11.23 -5.29
N PHE A 160 6.18 -11.66 -6.55
CA PHE A 160 4.99 -11.89 -7.35
C PHE A 160 4.04 -12.90 -6.69
N PHE A 161 4.57 -14.04 -6.22
CA PHE A 161 3.75 -15.04 -5.51
C PHE A 161 3.18 -14.52 -4.17
N LEU A 162 3.96 -13.71 -3.43
CA LEU A 162 3.47 -13.09 -2.20
C LEU A 162 2.36 -12.07 -2.48
N ALA A 163 2.56 -11.23 -3.50
CA ALA A 163 1.61 -10.21 -3.90
C ALA A 163 0.31 -10.83 -4.42
N GLN A 164 0.36 -11.93 -5.17
CA GLN A 164 -0.83 -12.65 -5.65
C GLN A 164 -1.83 -12.94 -4.52
N ARG A 165 -1.38 -13.35 -3.33
CA ARG A 165 -2.28 -13.58 -2.19
C ARG A 165 -2.98 -12.30 -1.72
N VAL A 166 -2.24 -11.21 -1.60
CA VAL A 166 -2.77 -9.91 -1.13
C VAL A 166 -3.75 -9.31 -2.14
N PHE A 167 -3.44 -9.41 -3.44
CA PHE A 167 -4.34 -8.95 -4.50
C PHE A 167 -5.61 -9.79 -4.60
N VAL A 168 -5.52 -11.12 -4.45
CA VAL A 168 -6.70 -12.00 -4.45
C VAL A 168 -7.64 -11.68 -3.27
N GLU A 169 -7.11 -11.48 -2.07
CA GLU A 169 -7.92 -11.06 -0.91
C GLU A 169 -8.58 -9.68 -1.14
N GLY A 170 -7.86 -8.73 -1.75
CA GLY A 170 -8.39 -7.40 -2.09
C GLY A 170 -9.55 -7.43 -3.10
N VAL A 171 -9.49 -8.32 -4.09
CA VAL A 171 -10.57 -8.53 -5.08
C VAL A 171 -11.80 -9.19 -4.44
N THR A 172 -11.64 -10.02 -3.41
CA THR A 172 -12.80 -10.62 -2.71
C THR A 172 -13.57 -9.62 -1.84
N LEU A 173 -12.91 -8.60 -1.29
CA LEU A 173 -13.56 -7.52 -0.53
C LEU A 173 -14.37 -6.57 -1.42
N THR A 174 -13.96 -6.37 -2.67
CA THR A 174 -14.73 -5.62 -3.67
C THR A 174 -15.71 -6.50 -4.46
N GLY A 175 -15.62 -7.83 -4.30
CA GLY A 175 -16.40 -8.85 -4.97
C GLY A 175 -17.63 -9.36 -4.23
N VAL A 176 -18.12 -8.66 -3.20
CA VAL A 176 -19.45 -8.96 -2.63
C VAL A 176 -20.52 -8.56 -3.64
N LYS A 177 -20.84 -9.54 -4.49
CA LYS A 177 -22.08 -9.76 -5.24
C LYS A 177 -22.55 -8.63 -6.19
N GLY A 178 -22.29 -8.85 -7.48
CA GLY A 178 -23.41 -8.94 -8.42
C GLY A 178 -24.15 -10.26 -8.23
#